data_AF-A0A522K1W3-F1
#
_entry.id   AF-A0A522K1W3-F1
#
_cell.length_a   1.000
_cell.length_b   1.000
_cell.length_c   1.000
_cell.angle_alpha   90.00
_cell.angle_beta   90.00
_cell.angle_gamma   90.00
#
_symmetry.space_group_name_H-M   'P 1'
#
loop_
_entity.id
_entity.type
_entity.pdbx_description
1 polymer ?
#
loop_
_entity_poly.entity_id
_entity_poly.type
_entity_poly.pdbx_seq_one_letter_code
_entity_poly.pdbx_strand_id
1 'polypeptide(L)'
;MTPTALIETSLLMGLFVLAGGAYGTLYAFGRLRSRPNLVRMARVCCALAFGCAVAITVLTPLDDSWKLLILASAAVYIVIPPVTWRHLEHQHAQEELNR
;
A
#
# COMPACT_ATOMS: atom_id res chain seq x y z
N MET A 1 -12.20 24.03 -6.16
CA MET A 1 -10.90 23.48 -6.61
C MET A 1 -10.47 24.17 -7.88
N THR A 2 -9.21 24.62 -7.99
CA THR A 2 -8.66 25.18 -9.24
C THR A 2 -8.17 24.06 -10.17
N PRO A 3 -8.02 24.31 -11.50
CA PRO A 3 -7.48 23.31 -12.42
C PRO A 3 -6.09 22.78 -12.02
N THR A 4 -5.21 23.66 -11.53
CA THR A 4 -3.88 23.29 -11.05
C THR A 4 -3.96 22.36 -9.83
N ALA A 5 -4.80 22.70 -8.84
CA ALA A 5 -4.99 21.87 -7.66
C ALA A 5 -5.60 20.49 -7.98
N LEU A 6 -6.44 20.42 -9.02
CA LEU A 6 -6.94 19.14 -9.55
C LEU A 6 -5.79 18.27 -10.02
N ILE A 7 -4.92 18.80 -10.89
CA ILE A 7 -3.79 18.06 -11.47
C ILE A 7 -2.83 17.59 -10.38
N GLU A 8 -2.46 18.48 -9.45
CA GLU A 8 -1.58 18.15 -8.32
C GLU A 8 -2.17 17.02 -7.45
N THR A 9 -3.46 17.13 -7.14
CA THR A 9 -4.19 16.11 -6.38
C THR A 9 -4.19 14.78 -7.14
N SER A 10 -4.51 14.78 -8.43
CA SER A 10 -4.53 13.57 -9.26
C SER A 10 -3.15 12.91 -9.37
N LEU A 11 -2.09 13.69 -9.51
CA LEU A 11 -0.71 13.18 -9.53
C LEU A 11 -0.34 12.51 -8.20
N LEU A 12 -0.72 13.15 -7.08
CA LEU A 12 -0.44 12.62 -5.75
C LEU A 12 -1.24 11.34 -5.46
N MET A 13 -2.49 11.25 -5.92
CA MET A 13 -3.29 10.02 -5.89
C MET A 13 -2.68 8.92 -6.74
N GLY A 14 -2.24 9.25 -7.96
CA GLY A 14 -1.55 8.31 -8.83
C GLY A 14 -0.30 7.74 -8.18
N LEU A 15 0.53 8.60 -7.57
CA LEU A 15 1.73 8.18 -6.85
C LEU A 15 1.38 7.32 -5.63
N PHE A 16 0.35 7.68 -4.87
CA PHE A 16 -0.16 6.87 -3.75
C PHE A 16 -0.52 5.45 -4.18
N VAL A 17 -1.31 5.31 -5.25
CA VAL A 17 -1.74 4.01 -5.78
C VAL A 17 -0.58 3.20 -6.34
N LEU A 18 0.32 3.84 -7.10
CA LEU A 18 1.51 3.17 -7.66
C LEU A 18 2.44 2.68 -6.55
N ALA A 19 2.68 3.49 -5.52
CA ALA A 19 3.50 3.10 -4.38
C ALA A 19 2.85 1.96 -3.58
N GLY A 20 1.52 2.00 -3.37
CA GLY A 20 0.77 0.92 -2.73
C GLY A 20 0.80 -0.39 -3.53
N GLY A 21 0.59 -0.33 -4.84
CA GLY A 21 0.68 -1.50 -5.73
C GLY A 21 2.08 -2.10 -5.79
N ALA A 22 3.11 -1.24 -5.87
CA ALA A 22 4.51 -1.65 -5.82
C ALA A 22 4.84 -2.32 -4.48
N TYR A 23 4.35 -1.77 -3.36
CA TYR A 23 4.50 -2.37 -2.04
C TYR A 23 3.94 -3.81 -2.01
N GLY A 24 2.67 -4.00 -2.38
CA GLY A 24 2.04 -5.33 -2.37
C GLY A 24 2.79 -6.33 -3.25
N THR A 25 3.14 -5.92 -4.47
CA THR A 25 3.83 -6.77 -5.46
C THR A 25 5.23 -7.17 -5.00
N LEU A 26 6.05 -6.19 -4.57
CA LEU A 26 7.41 -6.44 -4.11
C LEU A 26 7.43 -7.24 -2.82
N TYR A 27 6.45 -7.04 -1.93
CA TYR A 27 6.32 -7.82 -0.71
C TYR A 27 6.07 -9.29 -1.04
N ALA A 28 5.04 -9.57 -1.84
CA ALA A 28 4.69 -10.94 -2.24
C ALA A 28 5.84 -11.62 -3.00
N PHE A 29 6.39 -10.95 -4.01
CA PHE A 29 7.50 -11.49 -4.81
C PHE A 29 8.77 -11.69 -3.97
N GLY A 30 9.06 -10.77 -3.05
CA GLY A 30 10.18 -10.88 -2.12
C GLY A 30 10.06 -12.06 -1.18
N ARG A 31 8.85 -12.35 -0.68
CA ARG A 31 8.58 -13.53 0.14
C ARG A 31 8.63 -14.82 -0.67
N LEU A 32 8.01 -14.87 -1.85
CA LEU A 32 8.05 -16.04 -2.76
C LEU A 32 9.47 -16.44 -3.16
N ARG A 33 10.34 -15.46 -3.41
CA ARG A 33 11.74 -15.70 -3.83
C ARG A 33 12.72 -15.77 -2.66
N SER A 34 12.26 -15.68 -1.42
CA SER A 34 13.11 -15.58 -0.22
C SER A 34 14.18 -14.49 -0.33
N ARG A 35 13.85 -13.35 -0.96
CA ARG A 35 14.77 -12.24 -1.20
C ARG A 35 14.47 -11.07 -0.24
N PRO A 36 15.24 -10.92 0.86
CA PRO A 36 14.97 -9.89 1.88
C PRO A 36 15.08 -8.45 1.34
N ASN A 37 15.93 -8.23 0.32
CA ASN A 37 16.09 -6.93 -0.31
C ASN A 37 14.80 -6.45 -0.99
N LEU A 38 14.03 -7.35 -1.62
CA LEU A 38 12.75 -7.00 -2.24
C LEU A 38 11.71 -6.65 -1.19
N VAL A 39 11.68 -7.36 -0.07
CA VAL A 39 10.81 -7.03 1.08
C VAL A 39 11.18 -5.68 1.68
N ARG A 40 12.49 -5.35 1.76
CA ARG A 40 12.94 -4.02 2.21
C ARG A 40 12.49 -2.92 1.25
N MET A 41 12.63 -3.14 -0.06
CA MET A 41 12.16 -2.19 -1.08
C MET A 41 10.64 -2.01 -1.04
N ALA A 42 9.89 -3.09 -0.79
CA ALA A 42 8.46 -3.04 -0.55
C ALA A 42 8.11 -2.10 0.61
N ARG A 43 8.84 -2.18 1.74
CA ARG A 43 8.64 -1.27 2.89
C ARG A 43 8.93 0.19 2.55
N VAL A 44 9.88 0.46 1.66
CA VAL A 44 10.12 1.83 1.16
C VAL A 44 8.91 2.32 0.37
N CYS A 45 8.36 1.51 -0.54
CA CYS A 45 7.13 1.84 -1.26
C CYS A 45 5.94 2.04 -0.31
N CYS A 46 5.85 1.25 0.76
CA CYS A 46 4.84 1.40 1.81
C CYS A 46 4.96 2.76 2.52
N ALA A 47 6.18 3.16 2.90
CA ALA A 47 6.43 4.47 3.52
C ALA A 47 6.11 5.62 2.55
N LEU A 48 6.44 5.47 1.26
CA LEU A 48 6.10 6.44 0.23
C LEU A 48 4.57 6.58 0.07
N ALA A 49 3.83 5.47 0.02
CA ALA A 49 2.38 5.48 -0.05
C ALA A 49 1.76 6.17 1.17
N PHE A 50 2.24 5.85 2.37
CA PHE A 50 1.79 6.52 3.59
C PHE A 50 2.11 8.03 3.58
N GLY A 51 3.32 8.41 3.14
CA GLY A 51 3.70 9.80 2.95
C GLY A 51 2.78 10.53 1.96
N CYS A 52 2.41 9.88 0.86
CA CYS A 52 1.44 10.43 -0.10
C CYS A 52 0.06 10.61 0.54
N ALA A 53 -0.43 9.64 1.31
CA ALA A 53 -1.71 9.75 2.02
C ALA A 53 -1.73 10.97 2.97
N VAL A 54 -0.66 11.15 3.76
CA VAL A 54 -0.51 12.32 4.64
C VAL A 54 -0.45 13.62 3.83
N ALA A 55 0.35 13.65 2.76
CA ALA A 55 0.46 14.81 1.88
C ALA A 55 -0.90 15.17 1.25
N ILE A 56 -1.68 14.17 0.81
CA ILE A 56 -3.04 14.39 0.30
C ILE A 56 -3.89 15.05 1.38
N THR A 57 -3.87 14.53 2.61
CA THR A 57 -4.73 15.07 3.67
C THR A 57 -4.40 16.50 4.08
N VAL A 58 -3.12 16.89 4.00
CA VAL A 58 -2.65 18.21 4.46
C VAL A 58 -2.65 19.24 3.33
N LEU A 59 -2.31 18.85 2.10
CA LEU A 59 -2.00 19.78 1.02
C LEU A 59 -3.12 19.95 0.00
N THR A 60 -4.10 19.04 -0.06
CA THR A 60 -5.12 19.07 -1.10
C THR A 60 -6.43 19.72 -0.62
N PRO A 61 -7.20 20.35 -1.51
CA PRO A 61 -8.50 20.95 -1.19
C PRO A 61 -9.64 19.90 -1.18
N LEU A 62 -9.34 18.63 -0.96
CA LEU A 62 -10.36 17.58 -0.84
C LEU A 62 -11.21 17.78 0.42
N ASP A 63 -12.49 17.40 0.33
CA ASP A 63 -13.37 17.34 1.48
C ASP A 63 -12.88 16.32 2.51
N ASP A 64 -13.22 16.55 3.78
CA ASP A 64 -12.72 15.75 4.90
C ASP A 64 -13.14 14.28 4.82
N SER A 65 -14.31 13.98 4.25
CA SER A 65 -14.77 12.62 3.99
C SER A 65 -13.83 11.85 3.06
N TRP A 66 -13.31 12.50 2.01
CA TRP A 66 -12.33 11.89 1.10
C TRP A 66 -10.97 11.72 1.75
N LYS A 67 -10.53 12.69 2.57
CA LYS A 67 -9.29 12.58 3.34
C LYS A 67 -9.32 11.40 4.30
N LEU A 68 -10.43 11.23 5.01
CA LEU A 68 -10.66 10.09 5.91
C LEU A 68 -10.63 8.76 5.15
N LEU A 69 -11.29 8.68 3.99
CA LEU A 69 -11.28 7.49 3.14
C LEU A 69 -9.84 7.10 2.75
N ILE A 70 -9.00 8.08 2.40
CA ILE A 70 -7.62 7.84 1.96
C ILE A 70 -6.75 7.38 3.11
N LEU A 71 -6.85 8.00 4.29
CA LEU A 71 -6.13 7.55 5.48
C LEU A 71 -6.54 6.14 5.90
N ALA A 72 -7.84 5.85 5.91
CA ALA A 72 -8.35 4.51 6.18
C ALA A 72 -7.83 3.50 5.15
N SER A 73 -7.85 3.86 3.85
CA SER A 73 -7.34 3.01 2.78
C SER A 73 -5.84 2.74 2.95
N ALA A 74 -5.05 3.77 3.24
CA ALA A 74 -3.62 3.64 3.50
C ALA A 74 -3.34 2.69 4.69
N ALA A 75 -4.08 2.85 5.79
CA ALA A 75 -3.96 1.98 6.97
C ALA A 75 -4.25 0.51 6.62
N VAL A 76 -5.33 0.25 5.88
CA VAL A 76 -5.67 -1.10 5.42
C VAL A 76 -4.61 -1.65 4.47
N TYR A 77 -4.15 -0.87 3.50
CA TYR A 77 -3.16 -1.29 2.50
C TYR A 77 -1.80 -1.65 3.11
N ILE A 78 -1.39 -0.99 4.20
CA ILE A 78 -0.18 -1.35 4.96
C ILE A 78 -0.29 -2.78 5.53
N VAL A 79 -1.49 -3.20 5.92
CA VAL A 79 -1.71 -4.46 6.63
C VAL A 79 -2.03 -5.63 5.69
N ILE A 80 -2.61 -5.38 4.51
CA ILE A 80 -3.02 -6.43 3.56
C ILE A 80 -1.86 -7.38 3.21
N PRO A 81 -0.70 -6.93 2.67
CA PRO A 81 0.33 -7.87 2.22
C PRO A 81 0.86 -8.82 3.32
N PRO A 82 1.22 -8.37 4.54
CA PRO A 82 1.72 -9.27 5.58
C PRO A 82 0.63 -10.19 6.14
N VAL A 83 -0.62 -9.72 6.27
CA VAL A 83 -1.73 -10.55 6.77
C VAL A 83 -2.10 -11.62 5.76
N THR A 84 -2.30 -11.24 4.50
CA THR A 84 -2.60 -12.19 3.42
C THR A 84 -1.50 -13.23 3.29
N TRP A 85 -0.23 -12.81 3.36
CA TRP A 85 0.88 -13.75 3.29
C TRP A 85 0.89 -14.77 4.44
N ARG A 86 0.67 -14.32 5.69
CA ARG A 86 0.57 -15.23 6.85
C ARG A 86 -0.59 -16.21 6.71
N HIS A 87 -1.72 -15.75 6.16
CA HIS A 87 -2.88 -16.59 5.91
C HIS A 87 -2.56 -17.70 4.90
N LEU A 88 -1.88 -17.35 3.80
CA LEU A 88 -1.42 -18.33 2.80
C LEU A 88 -0.42 -19.34 3.40
N GLU A 89 0.51 -18.88 4.25
CA GLU A 89 1.44 -19.79 4.96
C GLU A 89 0.69 -20.78 5.86
N HIS A 90 -0.36 -20.34 6.56
CA HIS A 90 -1.17 -21.24 7.40
C HIS A 90 -1.95 -22.25 6.56
N GLN A 91 -2.58 -21.81 5.47
CA GLN A 91 -3.32 -22.70 4.58
C GLN A 91 -2.41 -23.77 3.97
N HIS A 92 -1.23 -23.38 3.48
CA HIS A 92 -0.28 -24.31 2.90
C HIS A 92 0.21 -25.35 3.92
N ALA A 93 0.53 -24.93 5.15
CA ALA A 93 0.93 -25.85 6.21
C ALA A 93 -0.20 -26.83 6.59
N GLN A 94 -1.46 -26.38 6.59
CA GLN A 94 -2.61 -27.26 6.81
C GLN A 94 -2.83 -28.26 5.68
N GLU A 95 -2.60 -27.86 4.42
CA GLU A 95 -2.67 -28.75 3.27
C GLU A 95 -1.58 -29.83 3.31
N GLU A 96 -0.36 -29.48 3.72
CA GLU A 96 0.74 -30.45 3.87
C GLU A 96 0.47 -31.48 4.97
N LEU A 97 -0.18 -31.10 6.08
CA LEU A 97 -0.56 -32.02 7.16
C LEU A 97 -1.68 -32.99 6.78
N ASN A 98 -2.54 -32.59 5.83
CA ASN A 98 -3.69 -33.38 5.38
C ASN A 98 -3.36 -34.29 4.18
N ARG A 99 -2.14 -34.22 3.64
CA ARG A 99 -1.62 -35.11 2.58
C ARG A 99 -0.89 -36.31 3.16
#